data_AF-Q6CNN5-F1
#
_entry.id   AF-Q6CNN5-F1
#
_cell.length_a   1.000
_cell.length_b   1.000
_cell.length_c   1.000
_cell.angle_alpha   90.00
_cell.angle_beta   90.00
_cell.angle_gamma   90.00
#
_symmetry.space_group_name_H-M   'P 1'
#
loop_
_entity.id
_entity.type
_entity.pdbx_description
1 polymer ?
#
loop_
_entity_poly.entity_id
_entity_poly.type
_entity_poly.pdbx_seq_one_letter_code
_entity_poly.pdbx_strand_id
1 'polypeptide(L)'
;MADQSFTLFIILAIAGYIAVKWFLSNNEQHPSIQINGFSSQSDSATASGTAASSNAASRQTRRRIRRRVNDDMIEVVQSLAPHLHPEQIRYDLEQTGSVETTVERYLSGRDMPFPPDYVPESETGGNSSNGQNQSTGSSVTTGNNTNNNSTSTDPRKRSNIKADNLLKKFNVDPQEDLSNLNPNDLSIEERKRLMVWQARKSMELKVENSEYLQSLLK
;
A
#
# COMPACT_ATOMS: atom_id res chain seq x y z
N MET A 1 -13.15 -51.05 -25.51
CA MET A 1 -12.40 -51.14 -24.25
C MET A 1 -11.15 -50.31 -24.45
N ALA A 2 -11.12 -49.06 -23.97
CA ALA A 2 -9.88 -48.29 -23.97
C ALA A 2 -9.02 -48.85 -22.84
N ASP A 3 -7.89 -49.45 -23.20
CA ASP A 3 -7.06 -50.22 -22.28
C ASP A 3 -6.51 -49.34 -21.16
N GLN A 4 -6.63 -49.81 -19.91
CA GLN A 4 -6.14 -49.11 -18.71
C GLN A 4 -4.65 -48.70 -18.84
N SER A 5 -3.87 -49.45 -19.61
CA SER A 5 -2.48 -49.16 -19.94
C SER A 5 -2.31 -47.87 -20.76
N PHE A 6 -3.22 -47.57 -21.69
CA PHE A 6 -3.18 -46.32 -22.46
C PHE A 6 -3.48 -45.12 -21.56
N THR A 7 -4.45 -45.25 -20.64
CA THR A 7 -4.78 -44.21 -19.67
C THR A 7 -3.63 -43.92 -18.71
N LEU A 8 -2.96 -44.96 -18.19
CA LEU A 8 -1.79 -44.78 -17.34
C LEU A 8 -0.61 -44.13 -18.08
N PHE A 9 -0.39 -44.50 -19.35
CA PHE A 9 0.65 -43.89 -20.17
C PHE A 9 0.40 -42.38 -20.38
N ILE A 10 -0.84 -41.98 -20.67
CA ILE A 10 -1.20 -40.55 -20.81
C ILE A 10 -0.98 -39.80 -19.49
N ILE A 11 -1.42 -40.36 -18.36
CA ILE A 11 -1.24 -39.72 -17.04
C ILE A 11 0.25 -39.54 -16.72
N LEU A 12 1.07 -40.56 -16.99
CA LEU A 12 2.52 -40.50 -16.78
C LEU A 12 3.18 -39.46 -17.71
N ALA A 13 2.77 -39.39 -18.98
CA ALA A 13 3.29 -38.41 -19.93
C ALA A 13 2.95 -36.98 -19.51
N ILE A 14 1.73 -36.74 -19.03
CA ILE A 14 1.31 -35.42 -18.51
C ILE A 14 2.12 -35.07 -17.25
N ALA A 15 2.26 -36.00 -16.30
CA ALA A 15 3.04 -35.77 -15.08
C ALA A 15 4.52 -35.49 -15.38
N GLY A 16 5.11 -36.23 -16.33
CA GLY A 16 6.48 -36.01 -16.80
C GLY A 16 6.64 -34.66 -17.50
N TYR A 17 5.68 -34.27 -18.35
CA TYR A 17 5.68 -32.96 -19.00
C TYR A 17 5.62 -31.81 -17.98
N ILE A 18 4.80 -31.94 -16.95
CA ILE A 18 4.70 -30.94 -15.86
C ILE A 18 6.02 -30.88 -15.07
N ALA A 19 6.63 -32.02 -14.75
CA ALA A 19 7.91 -32.05 -14.02
C ALA A 19 9.05 -31.43 -14.83
N VAL A 20 9.13 -31.71 -16.14
CA VAL A 20 10.11 -31.11 -17.05
C VAL A 20 9.86 -29.61 -17.17
N LYS A 21 8.61 -29.19 -17.40
CA LYS A 21 8.27 -27.76 -17.49
C LYS A 21 8.61 -27.02 -16.20
N TRP A 22 8.33 -27.61 -15.04
CA TRP A 22 8.67 -27.04 -13.74
C TRP A 22 10.18 -26.96 -13.51
N PHE A 23 10.94 -27.98 -13.90
CA PHE A 23 12.40 -27.98 -13.75
C PHE A 23 13.09 -27.00 -14.70
N LEU A 24 12.61 -26.83 -15.94
CA LEU A 24 13.17 -25.85 -16.87
C LEU A 24 12.84 -24.42 -16.44
N SER A 25 11.65 -24.15 -15.92
CA SER A 25 11.29 -22.82 -15.42
C SER A 25 12.00 -22.42 -14.12
N ASN A 26 12.53 -23.39 -13.35
CA ASN A 26 13.27 -23.11 -12.11
C ASN A 26 14.80 -22.94 -12.30
N ASN A 27 15.33 -23.15 -13.51
CA ASN A 27 16.76 -23.09 -13.80
C ASN A 27 17.25 -21.79 -14.45
N GLU A 28 16.43 -20.74 -14.49
CA GLU A 28 16.83 -19.41 -14.97
C GLU A 28 17.68 -18.67 -13.89
N GLN A 29 18.86 -19.22 -13.59
CA GLN A 29 19.90 -18.58 -12.80
C GLN A 29 20.68 -17.61 -13.70
N HIS A 30 20.43 -16.32 -13.57
CA HIS A 30 21.07 -15.28 -14.39
C HIS A 30 22.60 -15.18 -14.14
N PRO A 31 23.44 -15.21 -15.20
CA PRO A 31 24.89 -15.04 -15.12
C PRO A 31 25.29 -13.56 -15.20
N SER A 32 25.09 -12.79 -14.13
CA SER A 32 25.47 -11.35 -14.09
C SER A 32 26.43 -10.96 -12.95
N ILE A 33 26.99 -11.94 -12.22
CA ILE A 33 28.04 -11.68 -11.22
C ILE A 33 29.40 -11.76 -11.91
N GLN A 34 29.82 -10.68 -12.55
CA GLN A 34 31.23 -10.33 -12.84
C GLN A 34 31.20 -9.10 -13.73
N ILE A 35 31.37 -7.91 -13.16
CA ILE A 35 31.97 -6.70 -13.74
C ILE A 35 31.61 -5.59 -12.74
N ASN A 36 32.57 -5.27 -11.85
CA ASN A 36 32.79 -3.94 -11.26
C ASN A 36 33.94 -4.05 -10.25
N GLY A 37 35.15 -4.23 -10.78
CA GLY A 37 36.39 -3.89 -10.09
C GLY A 37 36.94 -2.61 -10.73
N PHE A 38 36.57 -1.45 -10.19
CA PHE A 38 37.14 -0.17 -10.60
C PHE A 38 37.67 0.58 -9.37
N SER A 39 38.94 0.98 -9.51
CA SER A 39 39.66 2.04 -8.79
C SER A 39 39.80 1.95 -7.26
N SER A 40 40.96 1.49 -6.81
CA SER A 40 41.69 2.11 -5.69
C SER A 40 43.19 1.89 -5.92
N GLN A 41 43.80 2.95 -6.47
CA GLN A 41 45.22 3.16 -6.70
C GLN A 41 45.92 3.44 -5.36
N SER A 42 46.87 2.60 -4.97
CA SER A 42 47.92 2.96 -4.01
C SER A 42 48.98 1.85 -3.96
N ASP A 43 50.05 2.13 -4.73
CA ASP A 43 51.48 1.94 -4.47
C ASP A 43 52.03 0.81 -3.57
N SER A 44 53.12 0.26 -4.10
CA SER A 44 54.31 -0.30 -3.44
C SER A 44 54.32 -1.79 -3.03
N ALA A 45 54.92 -2.55 -3.94
CA ALA A 45 56.12 -3.36 -3.72
C ALA A 45 56.09 -4.51 -2.69
N THR A 46 56.21 -5.72 -3.26
CA THR A 46 57.15 -6.77 -2.80
C THR A 46 56.76 -7.56 -1.56
N ALA A 47 56.30 -8.80 -1.78
CA ALA A 47 57.01 -10.03 -1.36
C ALA A 47 56.05 -11.22 -1.27
N SER A 48 56.39 -12.25 -2.02
CA SER A 48 56.04 -13.66 -1.87
C SER A 48 55.89 -14.13 -0.41
N GLY A 49 54.80 -14.84 -0.12
CA GLY A 49 54.59 -15.46 1.18
C GLY A 49 53.39 -16.41 1.22
N THR A 50 53.65 -17.63 0.76
CA THR A 50 53.08 -18.92 1.22
C THR A 50 51.85 -18.93 2.13
N ALA A 51 50.89 -19.74 1.69
CA ALA A 51 49.67 -20.15 2.35
C ALA A 51 49.84 -20.75 3.76
N ALA A 52 48.72 -20.70 4.50
CA ALA A 52 48.35 -21.51 5.66
C ALA A 52 48.92 -21.08 7.03
N SER A 53 48.18 -20.23 7.73
CA SER A 53 48.16 -20.08 9.20
C SER A 53 47.17 -18.96 9.52
N SER A 54 45.93 -19.28 9.92
CA SER A 54 45.50 -19.42 11.31
C SER A 54 44.73 -18.19 11.78
N ASN A 55 43.72 -18.43 12.62
CA ASN A 55 43.18 -17.48 13.59
C ASN A 55 42.53 -16.20 13.07
N ALA A 56 41.22 -16.26 12.86
CA ALA A 56 40.28 -15.47 13.66
C ALA A 56 38.85 -15.76 13.18
N ALA A 57 38.16 -16.67 13.86
CA ALA A 57 36.71 -16.71 13.86
C ALA A 57 36.18 -15.46 14.58
N SER A 58 36.42 -14.28 14.00
CA SER A 58 35.77 -13.04 14.41
C SER A 58 34.34 -13.14 13.90
N ARG A 59 33.42 -13.24 14.86
CA ARG A 59 31.99 -13.10 14.68
C ARG A 59 31.72 -11.69 14.15
N GLN A 60 31.94 -11.50 12.86
CA GLN A 60 31.54 -10.30 12.15
C GLN A 60 30.04 -10.47 11.93
N THR A 61 29.28 -10.12 12.97
CA THR A 61 27.88 -9.76 12.86
C THR A 61 27.81 -8.72 11.75
N ARG A 62 27.47 -9.17 10.54
CA ARG A 62 27.16 -8.31 9.40
C ARG A 62 25.98 -7.45 9.85
N ARG A 63 26.30 -6.31 10.47
CA ARG A 63 25.39 -5.17 10.58
C ARG A 63 25.02 -4.89 9.14
N ARG A 64 23.84 -5.38 8.73
CA ARG A 64 23.23 -5.05 7.44
C ARG A 64 23.20 -3.53 7.43
N ILE A 65 24.13 -2.94 6.69
CA ILE A 65 24.08 -1.54 6.33
C ILE A 65 22.74 -1.43 5.62
N ARG A 66 21.75 -0.85 6.31
CA ARG A 66 20.44 -0.57 5.74
C ARG A 66 20.73 0.36 4.57
N ARG A 67 20.75 -0.22 3.36
CA ARG A 67 20.90 0.55 2.13
C ARG A 67 19.70 1.49 2.11
N ARG A 68 19.96 2.77 1.85
CA ARG A 68 18.89 3.72 1.59
C ARG A 68 18.18 3.24 0.32
N VAL A 69 16.85 3.16 0.38
CA VAL A 69 16.04 2.86 -0.79
C VAL A 69 16.12 4.06 -1.72
N ASN A 70 16.48 3.82 -2.98
CA ASN A 70 16.46 4.84 -4.02
C ASN A 70 15.10 4.80 -4.74
N ASP A 71 14.65 5.93 -5.28
CA ASP A 71 13.38 6.01 -6.00
C ASP A 71 13.34 5.10 -7.24
N ASP A 72 14.48 4.89 -7.89
CA ASP A 72 14.66 3.93 -8.99
C ASP A 72 14.32 2.48 -8.57
N MET A 73 14.69 2.10 -7.34
CA MET A 73 14.34 0.76 -6.82
C MET A 73 12.82 0.62 -6.66
N ILE A 74 12.12 1.69 -6.28
CA ILE A 74 10.67 1.69 -6.14
C ILE A 74 10.00 1.59 -7.51
N GLU A 75 10.48 2.35 -8.49
CA GLU A 75 9.95 2.35 -9.87
C GLU A 75 10.04 0.97 -10.52
N VAL A 76 11.18 0.29 -10.37
CA VAL A 76 11.37 -1.07 -10.91
C VAL A 76 10.35 -2.04 -10.29
N VAL A 77 10.14 -2.02 -8.98
CA VAL A 77 9.12 -2.87 -8.34
C VAL A 77 7.70 -2.47 -8.79
N GLN A 78 7.41 -1.17 -8.88
CA GLN A 78 6.09 -0.66 -9.29
C GLN A 78 5.72 -1.11 -10.71
N SER A 79 6.71 -1.23 -11.62
CA SER A 79 6.50 -1.71 -12.98
C SER A 79 6.01 -3.17 -13.04
N LEU A 80 6.42 -4.00 -12.07
CA LEU A 80 6.02 -5.41 -11.93
C LEU A 80 4.79 -5.58 -11.03
N ALA A 81 4.57 -4.64 -10.12
CA ALA A 81 3.54 -4.70 -9.09
C ALA A 81 2.68 -3.41 -9.05
N PRO A 82 1.86 -3.16 -10.09
CA PRO A 82 1.14 -1.89 -10.24
C PRO A 82 0.08 -1.66 -9.15
N HIS A 83 -0.35 -2.72 -8.46
CA HIS A 83 -1.35 -2.63 -7.40
C HIS A 83 -0.78 -2.28 -6.02
N LEU A 84 0.54 -2.28 -5.86
CA LEU A 84 1.17 -1.90 -4.61
C LEU A 84 1.34 -0.40 -4.51
N HIS A 85 1.18 0.11 -3.30
CA HIS A 85 1.48 1.50 -3.01
C HIS A 85 3.01 1.70 -2.94
N PRO A 86 3.56 2.82 -3.46
CA PRO A 86 4.99 3.10 -3.41
C PRO A 86 5.55 3.04 -1.98
N GLU A 87 4.77 3.43 -0.97
CA GLU A 87 5.18 3.33 0.44
C GLU A 87 5.28 1.88 0.95
N GLN A 88 4.47 0.95 0.45
CA GLN A 88 4.62 -0.47 0.78
C GLN A 88 5.90 -1.03 0.16
N ILE A 89 6.15 -0.69 -1.10
CA ILE A 89 7.35 -1.09 -1.83
C ILE A 89 8.58 -0.55 -1.11
N ARG A 90 8.59 0.73 -0.78
CA ARG A 90 9.68 1.36 -0.04
C ARG A 90 9.94 0.66 1.28
N TYR A 91 8.89 0.38 2.05
CA TYR A 91 9.03 -0.32 3.33
C TYR A 91 9.57 -1.74 3.17
N ASP A 92 9.11 -2.50 2.17
CA ASP A 92 9.64 -3.85 1.92
C ASP A 92 11.09 -3.79 1.43
N LEU A 93 11.44 -2.85 0.56
CA LEU A 93 12.82 -2.61 0.11
C LEU A 93 13.74 -2.21 1.28
N GLU A 94 13.26 -1.47 2.27
CA GLU A 94 14.03 -1.16 3.48
C GLU A 94 14.27 -2.42 4.34
N GLN A 95 13.36 -3.39 4.30
CA GLN A 95 13.50 -4.67 5.00
C GLN A 95 14.41 -5.67 4.27
N THR A 96 14.18 -5.84 2.96
CA THR A 96 14.90 -6.81 2.11
C THR A 96 16.27 -6.30 1.71
N GLY A 97 16.36 -4.99 1.41
CA GLY A 97 17.55 -4.32 0.89
C GLY A 97 17.85 -4.59 -0.59
N SER A 98 16.93 -5.25 -1.32
CA SER A 98 17.11 -5.67 -2.71
C SER A 98 15.75 -5.72 -3.41
N VAL A 99 15.73 -5.19 -4.64
CA VAL A 99 14.55 -5.17 -5.51
C VAL A 99 14.11 -6.60 -5.83
N GLU A 100 15.07 -7.45 -6.16
CA GLU A 100 14.85 -8.85 -6.52
C GLU A 100 14.13 -9.60 -5.41
N THR A 101 14.59 -9.43 -4.17
CA THR A 101 13.98 -10.08 -3.00
C THR A 101 12.55 -9.57 -2.75
N THR A 102 12.30 -8.28 -2.94
CA THR A 102 10.96 -7.68 -2.79
C THR A 102 10.00 -8.15 -3.87
N VAL A 103 10.46 -8.26 -5.12
CA VAL A 103 9.69 -8.82 -6.23
C VAL A 103 9.38 -10.31 -6.02
N GLU A 104 10.35 -11.11 -5.56
CA GLU A 104 10.11 -12.52 -5.22
C GLU A 104 9.07 -12.67 -4.10
N ARG A 105 9.10 -11.82 -3.08
CA ARG A 105 8.09 -11.79 -2.02
C ARG A 105 6.71 -11.45 -2.57
N TYR A 106 6.61 -10.47 -3.46
CA TYR A 106 5.37 -10.12 -4.13
C TYR A 106 4.81 -11.28 -4.96
N LEU A 107 5.63 -11.87 -5.83
CA LEU A 107 5.23 -12.95 -6.73
C LEU A 107 4.90 -14.25 -5.99
N SER A 108 5.51 -14.49 -4.82
CA SER A 108 5.15 -15.60 -3.93
C SER A 108 3.84 -15.40 -3.16
N GLY A 109 3.18 -14.25 -3.34
CA GLY A 109 1.92 -13.93 -2.66
C GLY A 109 2.10 -13.56 -1.19
N ARG A 110 3.30 -13.13 -0.78
CA ARG A 110 3.53 -12.66 0.59
C ARG A 110 3.00 -11.23 0.75
N ASP A 111 2.31 -10.99 1.85
CA ASP A 111 1.80 -9.67 2.18
C ASP A 111 2.93 -8.64 2.35
N MET A 112 2.73 -7.46 1.76
CA MET A 112 3.58 -6.28 1.94
C MET A 112 2.85 -5.22 2.76
N PRO A 113 3.12 -5.15 4.08
CA PRO A 113 2.42 -4.20 4.95
C PRO A 113 2.90 -2.77 4.70
N PHE A 114 2.04 -1.81 5.04
CA PHE A 114 2.42 -0.40 5.10
C PHE A 114 3.40 -0.14 6.24
N PRO A 115 4.26 0.89 6.13
CA PRO A 115 5.10 1.30 7.23
C PRO A 115 4.26 1.76 8.44
N PRO A 116 4.75 1.58 9.69
CA PRO A 116 3.98 1.83 10.91
C PRO A 116 3.50 3.29 11.11
N ASP A 117 4.05 4.23 10.34
CA ASP A 117 3.74 5.66 10.39
C ASP A 117 3.08 6.17 9.09
N TYR A 118 2.61 5.27 8.22
CA TYR A 118 1.94 5.68 6.98
C TYR A 118 0.58 6.31 7.26
N VAL A 119 0.46 7.60 6.95
CA VAL A 119 -0.82 8.31 6.85
C VAL A 119 -1.08 8.52 5.36
N PRO A 120 -2.14 7.92 4.78
CA PRO A 120 -2.44 8.14 3.37
C PRO A 120 -2.74 9.61 3.17
N GLU A 121 -1.87 10.28 2.41
CA GLU A 121 -2.14 11.63 1.93
C GLU A 121 -3.29 11.49 0.94
N SER A 122 -4.49 11.88 1.38
CA SER A 122 -5.71 11.83 0.58
C SER A 122 -5.44 12.52 -0.74
N GLU A 123 -5.52 11.73 -1.82
CA GLU A 123 -5.33 12.09 -3.23
C GLU A 123 -5.83 13.50 -3.53
N THR A 124 -4.93 14.48 -3.37
CA THR A 124 -5.12 15.83 -3.89
C THR A 124 -4.34 15.85 -5.19
N GLY A 125 -5.00 15.38 -6.24
CA GLY A 125 -4.51 15.55 -7.59
C GLY A 125 -4.32 17.03 -7.89
N GLY A 126 -3.23 17.37 -8.57
CA GLY A 126 -3.14 18.58 -9.36
C GLY A 126 -2.21 19.66 -8.82
N ASN A 127 -1.09 19.80 -9.53
CA ASN A 127 -0.38 21.05 -9.82
C ASN A 127 0.25 21.84 -8.67
N SER A 128 1.59 21.80 -8.70
CA SER A 128 2.45 22.98 -8.88
C SER A 128 2.15 24.26 -8.10
N SER A 129 3.19 24.65 -7.36
CA SER A 129 3.65 26.03 -7.07
C SER A 129 3.55 26.48 -5.61
N ASN A 130 4.74 26.65 -5.02
CA ASN A 130 5.16 27.83 -4.26
C ASN A 130 4.25 28.30 -3.11
N GLY A 131 4.71 28.16 -1.86
CA GLY A 131 3.99 28.78 -0.74
C GLY A 131 4.59 28.59 0.64
N GLN A 132 5.81 29.09 0.81
CA GLN A 132 6.48 29.38 2.08
C GLN A 132 5.58 30.17 3.06
N ASN A 133 5.24 29.63 4.24
CA ASN A 133 5.15 30.33 5.54
C ASN A 133 4.50 29.43 6.63
N GLN A 134 5.25 29.04 7.65
CA GLN A 134 5.45 29.74 8.93
C GLN A 134 4.28 29.62 9.92
N SER A 135 4.57 28.79 10.93
CA SER A 135 4.05 28.73 12.30
C SER A 135 3.70 30.08 12.96
N THR A 136 2.46 30.26 13.42
CA THR A 136 2.05 30.90 14.71
C THR A 136 0.52 30.74 14.78
N GLY A 137 -0.10 30.13 15.80
CA GLY A 137 -0.23 30.66 17.15
C GLY A 137 -1.49 31.53 17.26
N SER A 138 -2.47 31.08 18.07
CA SER A 138 -3.64 31.82 18.63
C SER A 138 -4.99 31.27 18.16
N SER A 139 -5.70 30.45 18.95
CA SER A 139 -6.57 30.81 20.08
C SER A 139 -7.67 31.81 19.70
N VAL A 140 -8.92 31.44 20.05
CA VAL A 140 -10.23 32.12 19.98
C VAL A 140 -11.17 31.45 18.97
N THR A 141 -12.42 31.05 19.22
CA THR A 141 -13.30 31.01 20.40
C THR A 141 -14.61 30.34 19.95
N THR A 142 -15.23 29.55 20.83
CA THR A 142 -16.68 29.29 20.94
C THR A 142 -17.41 28.57 19.80
N GLY A 143 -17.94 27.38 20.12
CA GLY A 143 -18.97 26.71 19.33
C GLY A 143 -19.37 25.37 19.96
N ASN A 144 -20.26 25.44 20.96
CA ASN A 144 -20.86 24.33 21.70
C ASN A 144 -21.32 23.16 20.81
N ASN A 145 -20.88 21.93 21.14
CA ASN A 145 -21.74 20.74 21.13
C ASN A 145 -21.04 19.54 21.82
N THR A 146 -21.28 19.47 23.13
CA THR A 146 -21.85 18.34 23.89
C THR A 146 -21.83 16.95 23.24
N ASN A 147 -21.36 15.96 24.03
CA ASN A 147 -21.49 14.49 23.90
C ASN A 147 -20.44 13.72 23.08
N ASN A 148 -19.30 13.36 23.70
CA ASN A 148 -19.19 12.12 24.48
C ASN A 148 -17.72 11.87 24.85
N ASN A 149 -17.43 12.04 26.14
CA ASN A 149 -16.16 11.68 26.78
C ASN A 149 -15.98 10.16 26.74
N SER A 150 -15.18 9.65 25.79
CA SER A 150 -14.42 8.43 26.02
C SER A 150 -13.04 8.85 26.51
N THR A 151 -12.80 8.59 27.80
CA THR A 151 -11.60 8.94 28.57
C THR A 151 -10.37 8.12 28.16
N SER A 152 -10.04 8.10 26.87
CA SER A 152 -8.77 7.55 26.40
C SER A 152 -7.74 8.67 26.33
N THR A 153 -6.79 8.64 27.26
CA THR A 153 -5.59 9.50 27.30
C THR A 153 -4.62 9.22 26.15
N ASP A 154 -4.85 8.15 25.37
CA ASP A 154 -4.04 7.80 24.22
C ASP A 154 -4.47 8.61 22.98
N PRO A 155 -3.63 9.52 22.44
CA PRO A 155 -3.95 10.26 21.23
C PRO A 155 -4.19 9.35 20.02
N ARG A 156 -3.68 8.10 20.02
CA ARG A 156 -3.93 7.11 18.96
C ARG A 156 -5.33 6.51 19.02
N LYS A 157 -6.03 6.65 20.16
CA LYS A 157 -7.39 6.12 20.39
C LYS A 157 -8.46 7.20 20.41
N ARG A 158 -8.09 8.46 20.19
CA ARG A 158 -9.07 9.54 19.99
C ARG A 158 -9.71 9.34 18.64
N SER A 159 -10.94 8.83 18.63
CA SER A 159 -11.74 8.76 17.41
C SER A 159 -12.03 10.18 16.94
N ASN A 160 -11.29 10.67 15.93
CA ASN A 160 -11.61 11.90 15.21
C ASN A 160 -12.86 11.76 14.31
N ILE A 161 -13.63 10.69 14.48
CA ILE A 161 -14.91 10.45 13.80
C ILE A 161 -15.94 11.39 14.41
N LYS A 162 -16.09 12.56 13.80
CA LYS A 162 -17.20 13.47 14.07
C LYS A 162 -18.36 13.08 13.17
N ALA A 163 -19.58 13.10 13.70
CA ALA A 163 -20.78 13.03 12.88
C ALA A 163 -20.85 14.30 12.01
N ASP A 164 -20.35 14.20 10.79
CA ASP A 164 -20.35 15.31 9.85
C ASP A 164 -21.75 15.49 9.25
N ASN A 165 -22.17 16.74 9.09
CA ASN A 165 -23.45 17.02 8.44
C ASN A 165 -23.25 16.93 6.92
N LEU A 166 -23.59 15.78 6.35
CA LEU A 166 -23.37 15.50 4.94
C LEU A 166 -24.10 16.49 4.02
N LEU A 167 -25.25 17.04 4.42
CA LEU A 167 -25.96 18.04 3.62
C LEU A 167 -25.13 19.33 3.52
N LYS A 168 -24.55 19.77 4.64
CA LYS A 168 -23.65 20.93 4.66
C LYS A 168 -22.34 20.65 3.92
N LYS A 169 -21.79 19.43 4.06
CA LYS A 169 -20.52 19.02 3.44
C LYS A 169 -20.58 19.00 1.91
N PHE A 170 -21.70 18.52 1.36
CA PHE A 170 -21.90 18.39 -0.08
C PHE A 170 -22.79 19.48 -0.67
N ASN A 171 -23.07 20.54 0.09
CA ASN A 171 -23.90 21.66 -0.33
C ASN A 171 -25.25 21.22 -0.92
N VAL A 172 -25.88 20.21 -0.30
CA VAL A 172 -27.19 19.68 -0.71
C VAL A 172 -28.27 20.50 -0.01
N ASP A 173 -29.11 21.19 -0.78
CA ASP A 173 -30.30 21.84 -0.25
C ASP A 173 -31.41 20.79 0.02
N PRO A 174 -31.97 20.71 1.23
CA PRO A 174 -33.09 19.80 1.54
C PRO A 174 -34.32 19.94 0.63
N GLN A 175 -34.53 21.13 0.05
CA GLN A 175 -35.71 21.45 -0.77
C GLN A 175 -35.46 21.26 -2.27
N GLU A 176 -34.23 20.95 -2.67
CA GLU A 176 -33.93 20.71 -4.07
C GLU A 176 -34.56 19.40 -4.55
N ASP A 177 -35.09 19.38 -5.77
CA ASP A 177 -35.57 18.15 -6.40
C ASP A 177 -34.53 17.64 -7.41
N LEU A 178 -33.81 16.58 -7.00
CA LEU A 178 -32.77 15.92 -7.80
C LEU A 178 -33.28 14.61 -8.43
N SER A 179 -34.59 14.32 -8.35
CA SER A 179 -35.17 13.04 -8.79
C SER A 179 -35.02 12.79 -10.30
N ASN A 180 -35.00 13.85 -11.11
CA ASN A 180 -34.98 13.76 -12.57
C ASN A 180 -33.57 13.58 -13.16
N LEU A 181 -32.53 13.53 -12.34
CA LEU A 181 -31.16 13.44 -12.81
C LEU A 181 -30.69 11.97 -12.89
N ASN A 182 -30.10 11.61 -14.02
CA ASN A 182 -29.52 10.28 -14.20
C ASN A 182 -28.10 10.23 -13.61
N PRO A 183 -27.76 9.23 -12.77
CA PRO A 183 -26.44 9.10 -12.13
C PRO A 183 -25.26 8.99 -13.11
N ASN A 184 -25.53 8.56 -14.34
CA ASN A 184 -24.53 8.31 -15.37
C ASN A 184 -24.08 9.57 -16.11
N ASP A 185 -24.96 10.59 -16.19
CA ASP A 185 -24.70 11.82 -16.95
C ASP A 185 -24.06 12.91 -16.07
N LEU A 186 -23.99 12.68 -14.76
CA LEU A 186 -23.53 13.63 -13.76
C LEU A 186 -22.03 13.52 -13.49
N SER A 187 -21.42 14.66 -13.16
CA SER A 187 -20.07 14.70 -12.59
C SER A 187 -19.99 13.94 -11.26
N ILE A 188 -18.78 13.61 -10.81
CA ILE A 188 -18.57 12.89 -9.54
C ILE A 188 -19.11 13.68 -8.35
N GLU A 189 -18.95 15.01 -8.37
CA GLU A 189 -19.42 15.94 -7.35
C GLU A 189 -20.95 15.95 -7.29
N GLU A 190 -21.61 16.02 -8.44
CA GLU A 190 -23.08 15.97 -8.53
C GLU A 190 -23.63 14.60 -8.15
N ARG A 191 -22.95 13.51 -8.52
CA ARG A 191 -23.31 12.15 -8.09
C ARG A 191 -23.23 12.00 -6.58
N LYS A 192 -22.24 12.60 -5.92
CA LYS A 192 -22.16 12.66 -4.44
C LYS A 192 -23.33 13.46 -3.86
N ARG A 193 -23.68 14.61 -4.46
CA ARG A 193 -24.83 15.43 -4.04
C ARG A 193 -26.14 14.64 -4.15
N LEU A 194 -26.35 13.98 -5.29
CA LEU A 194 -27.50 13.11 -5.54
C LEU A 194 -27.57 11.95 -4.56
N MET A 195 -26.45 11.28 -4.26
CA MET A 195 -26.41 10.18 -3.28
C MET A 195 -26.81 10.64 -1.88
N VAL A 196 -26.31 11.80 -1.42
CA VAL A 196 -26.66 12.36 -0.12
C VAL A 196 -28.13 12.76 -0.07
N TRP A 197 -28.65 13.36 -1.14
CA TRP A 197 -30.06 13.70 -1.26
C TRP A 197 -30.96 12.45 -1.25
N GLN A 198 -30.62 11.42 -2.02
CA GLN A 198 -31.34 10.14 -2.04
C GLN A 198 -31.35 9.48 -0.66
N ALA A 199 -30.20 9.47 0.02
CA ALA A 199 -30.10 8.96 1.37
C ALA A 199 -31.02 9.72 2.32
N ARG A 200 -31.06 11.06 2.22
CA ARG A 200 -31.94 11.91 3.03
C ARG A 200 -33.42 11.59 2.78
N LYS A 201 -33.87 11.56 1.53
CA LYS A 201 -35.26 11.23 1.18
C LYS A 201 -35.65 9.82 1.60
N SER A 202 -34.76 8.84 1.43
CA SER A 202 -34.98 7.47 1.91
C SER A 202 -35.10 7.42 3.44
N MET A 203 -34.31 8.21 4.17
CA MET A 203 -34.37 8.27 5.63
C MET A 203 -35.63 8.98 6.12
N GLU A 204 -36.09 10.04 5.45
CA GLU A 204 -37.36 10.71 5.74
C GLU A 204 -38.55 9.74 5.66
N LEU A 205 -38.62 8.94 4.58
CA LEU A 205 -39.65 7.90 4.43
C LEU A 205 -39.55 6.82 5.53
N LYS A 206 -38.34 6.44 5.95
CA LYS A 206 -38.15 5.46 7.03
C LYS A 206 -38.55 6.01 8.39
N VAL A 207 -38.25 7.29 8.67
CA VAL A 207 -38.64 7.97 9.92
C VAL A 207 -40.17 8.05 10.01
N GLU A 208 -40.86 8.37 8.92
CA GLU A 208 -42.33 8.41 8.90
C GLU A 208 -42.93 7.03 9.21
N ASN A 209 -42.35 5.96 8.67
CA ASN A 209 -42.88 4.60 8.83
C ASN A 209 -42.48 3.88 10.13
N SER A 210 -41.47 4.37 10.88
CA SER A 210 -40.94 3.64 12.04
C SER A 210 -40.92 4.48 13.31
N GLU A 211 -41.65 4.03 14.33
CA GLU A 211 -41.71 4.66 15.65
C GLU A 211 -40.32 4.70 16.33
N TYR A 212 -39.52 3.64 16.13
CA TYR A 212 -38.15 3.58 16.62
C TYR A 212 -37.28 4.76 16.13
N LEU A 213 -37.29 5.05 14.83
CA LEU A 213 -36.50 6.17 14.31
C LEU A 213 -37.04 7.53 14.78
N GLN A 214 -38.36 7.67 14.94
CA GLN A 214 -38.95 8.89 15.51
C GLN A 214 -38.51 9.09 16.97
N SER A 215 -38.44 8.01 17.76
CA SER A 215 -37.97 8.07 19.14
C SER A 215 -36.50 8.49 19.27
N LEU A 216 -35.67 8.23 18.26
CA LEU A 216 -34.27 8.64 18.24
C LEU A 216 -34.08 10.14 17.94
N LEU A 217 -35.13 10.82 17.46
CA LEU A 217 -35.11 12.25 17.17
C LEU A 217 -35.54 13.11 18.37
N LYS A 218 -36.02 12.49 19.45
CA LYS A 218 -36.50 13.15 20.68
C LYS A 218 -35.41 13.21 21.74
#